data_AF-A0A2D6LTH3-F1
#
_entry.id   AF-A0A2D6LTH3-F1
#
_cell.length_a   1.000
_cell.length_b   1.000
_cell.length_c   1.000
_cell.angle_alpha   90.00
_cell.angle_beta   90.00
_cell.angle_gamma   90.00
#
_symmetry.space_group_name_H-M   'P 1'
#
loop_
_entity.id
_entity.type
_entity.pdbx_description
1 polymer ?
#
loop_
_entity_poly.entity_id
_entity_poly.type
_entity_poly.pdbx_seq_one_letter_code
_entity_poly.pdbx_strand_id
1 'polypeptide(L)'
;MSKKIEGFSKLSKTEKINWITQMHFEDVQKAKEIISTYNHSNEMVQKIHDEFIENSIANFYFPMGVAPNFLINGKQYTLPMAIEESSVVAAASKSAKFWASRGGFKAQILGTKKIGQVH
;
A
#
# COMPACT_ATOMS: atom_id res chain seq x y z
N MET A 1 -19.15 -25.74 -11.12
CA MET A 1 -17.93 -26.23 -10.44
C MET A 1 -18.11 -26.12 -8.93
N SER A 2 -17.49 -27.00 -8.14
CA SER A 2 -17.45 -26.83 -6.69
C SER A 2 -16.62 -25.60 -6.33
N LYS A 3 -17.10 -24.77 -5.40
CA LYS A 3 -16.36 -23.59 -4.89
C LYS A 3 -15.19 -23.96 -3.97
N LYS A 4 -15.09 -25.23 -3.56
CA LYS A 4 -14.03 -25.69 -2.65
C LYS A 4 -12.77 -26.03 -3.45
N ILE A 5 -11.64 -25.45 -3.05
CA ILE A 5 -10.31 -25.75 -3.60
C ILE A 5 -9.34 -26.16 -2.48
N GLU A 6 -8.53 -27.18 -2.75
CA GLU A 6 -7.45 -27.62 -1.87
C GLU A 6 -6.10 -27.32 -2.53
N GLY A 7 -5.11 -26.91 -1.73
CA GLY A 7 -3.77 -26.61 -2.24
C GLY A 7 -3.63 -25.32 -3.05
N PHE A 8 -4.55 -24.35 -2.92
CA PHE A 8 -4.53 -23.08 -3.65
C PHE A 8 -3.17 -22.35 -3.56
N SER A 9 -2.51 -22.41 -2.40
CA SER A 9 -1.19 -21.79 -2.19
C SER A 9 -0.10 -22.32 -3.12
N LYS A 10 -0.20 -23.59 -3.54
CA LYS A 10 0.77 -24.25 -4.43
C LYS A 10 0.63 -23.84 -5.89
N LEU A 11 -0.49 -23.21 -6.25
CA LEU A 11 -0.73 -22.75 -7.62
C LEU A 11 0.20 -21.58 -7.96
N SER A 12 0.66 -21.54 -9.21
CA SER A 12 1.28 -20.35 -9.80
C SER A 12 0.31 -19.17 -9.80
N LYS A 13 0.83 -17.95 -9.92
CA LYS A 13 0.00 -16.73 -10.00
C LYS A 13 -1.03 -16.81 -11.13
N THR A 14 -0.62 -17.29 -12.31
CA THR A 14 -1.52 -17.48 -13.46
C THR A 14 -2.62 -18.50 -13.16
N GLU A 15 -2.30 -19.61 -12.49
CA GLU A 15 -3.30 -20.61 -12.09
C GLU A 15 -4.28 -20.07 -11.03
N LYS A 16 -3.79 -19.27 -10.07
CA LYS A 16 -4.64 -18.58 -9.09
C LYS A 16 -5.63 -17.63 -9.77
N ILE A 17 -5.14 -16.82 -10.72
CA ILE A 17 -5.96 -15.90 -11.52
C ILE A 17 -6.98 -16.68 -12.36
N ASN A 18 -6.57 -17.77 -13.01
CA ASN A 18 -7.47 -18.63 -13.79
C ASN A 18 -8.59 -19.21 -12.91
N TRP A 19 -8.24 -19.74 -11.75
CA TRP A 19 -9.20 -20.34 -10.83
C TRP A 19 -10.21 -19.31 -10.32
N ILE A 20 -9.75 -18.14 -9.85
CA ILE A 20 -10.66 -17.15 -9.28
C ILE A 20 -11.57 -16.53 -10.35
N THR A 21 -11.06 -16.28 -11.55
CA THR A 21 -11.84 -15.73 -12.66
C THR A 21 -12.90 -16.70 -13.15
N GLN A 22 -12.57 -17.98 -13.32
CA GLN A 22 -13.55 -19.01 -13.74
C GLN A 22 -14.62 -19.29 -12.68
N MET A 23 -14.27 -19.18 -11.39
CA MET A 23 -15.18 -19.56 -10.31
C MET A 23 -16.12 -18.44 -9.86
N HIS A 24 -15.71 -17.17 -10.03
CA HIS A 24 -16.38 -16.03 -9.41
C HIS A 24 -16.79 -14.90 -10.35
N PHE A 25 -16.45 -14.97 -11.64
CA PHE A 25 -16.77 -13.91 -12.61
C PHE A 25 -17.58 -14.47 -13.78
N GLU A 26 -18.59 -13.71 -14.23
CA GLU A 26 -19.38 -14.06 -15.42
C GLU A 26 -18.57 -13.89 -16.71
N ASP A 27 -17.81 -12.80 -16.81
CA ASP A 27 -16.89 -12.52 -17.92
C ASP A 27 -15.44 -12.82 -17.51
N VAL A 28 -15.03 -14.05 -17.76
CA VAL A 28 -13.70 -14.57 -17.38
C VAL A 28 -12.58 -13.80 -18.07
N GLN A 29 -12.73 -13.45 -19.34
CA GLN A 29 -11.64 -12.81 -20.10
C GLN A 29 -11.45 -11.38 -19.63
N LYS A 30 -12.54 -10.61 -19.51
CA LYS A 30 -12.48 -9.25 -18.99
C LYS A 30 -11.91 -9.19 -17.57
N ALA A 31 -12.25 -10.15 -16.71
CA ALA A 31 -11.70 -10.22 -15.36
C ALA A 31 -10.18 -10.45 -15.37
N LYS A 32 -9.67 -11.36 -16.22
CA LYS A 32 -8.23 -11.58 -16.37
C LYS A 32 -7.50 -10.34 -16.88
N GLU A 33 -8.07 -9.67 -17.88
CA GLU A 33 -7.52 -8.43 -18.43
C GLU A 33 -7.41 -7.37 -17.34
N ILE A 34 -8.48 -7.10 -16.60
CA ILE A 34 -8.48 -6.12 -15.49
C ILE A 34 -7.44 -6.50 -14.43
N ILE A 35 -7.39 -7.75 -13.96
CA ILE A 35 -6.40 -8.17 -12.95
C ILE A 35 -4.97 -7.91 -13.45
N SER A 36 -4.70 -8.20 -14.72
CA SER A 36 -3.37 -8.00 -15.30
C SER A 36 -2.93 -6.54 -15.36
N THR A 37 -3.87 -5.57 -15.47
CA THR A 37 -3.53 -4.14 -15.49
C THR A 37 -2.97 -3.62 -14.17
N TYR A 38 -3.14 -4.38 -13.09
CA TYR A 38 -2.60 -4.05 -11.77
C TYR A 38 -1.21 -4.61 -11.52
N ASN A 39 -0.60 -5.32 -12.48
CA ASN A 39 0.80 -5.68 -12.37
C ASN A 39 1.72 -4.49 -12.69
N HIS A 40 2.86 -4.46 -12.03
CA HIS A 40 3.94 -3.55 -12.34
C HIS A 40 4.59 -3.95 -13.67
N SER A 41 4.89 -2.98 -14.53
CA SER A 41 5.43 -3.23 -15.87
C SER A 41 6.84 -3.84 -15.86
N ASN A 42 7.64 -3.52 -14.84
CA ASN A 42 8.93 -4.18 -14.59
C ASN A 42 8.75 -5.49 -13.83
N GLU A 43 9.15 -6.60 -14.45
CA GLU A 43 9.00 -7.96 -13.90
C GLU A 43 9.78 -8.20 -12.60
N MET A 44 10.98 -7.64 -12.46
CA MET A 44 11.77 -7.79 -11.23
C MET A 44 11.09 -7.10 -10.04
N VAL A 45 10.48 -5.94 -10.29
CA VAL A 45 9.70 -5.22 -9.26
C VAL A 45 8.41 -5.97 -8.94
N GLN A 46 7.71 -6.48 -9.96
CA GLN A 46 6.50 -7.27 -9.74
C GLN A 46 6.79 -8.54 -8.91
N LYS A 47 7.94 -9.18 -9.13
CA LYS A 47 8.35 -10.35 -8.36
C LYS A 47 8.47 -10.03 -6.87
N ILE A 48 9.07 -8.88 -6.51
CA ILE A 48 9.15 -8.44 -5.11
C ILE A 48 7.75 -8.23 -4.52
N HIS A 49 6.83 -7.63 -5.27
CA HIS A 49 5.45 -7.45 -4.81
C HIS A 49 4.74 -8.78 -4.55
N ASP A 50 4.97 -9.77 -5.42
CA ASP A 50 4.39 -11.11 -5.28
C ASP A 50 4.96 -11.88 -4.07
N GLU A 51 6.13 -11.49 -3.55
CA GLU A 51 6.76 -12.09 -2.37
C GLU A 51 6.35 -11.43 -1.04
N PHE A 52 5.66 -10.27 -1.06
CA PHE A 52 5.22 -9.60 0.17
C PHE A 52 4.13 -10.35 0.92
N ILE A 53 3.27 -11.06 0.19
CA ILE A 53 2.15 -11.81 0.76
C ILE A 53 2.00 -13.15 0.05
N GLU A 54 1.38 -14.09 0.75
CA GLU A 54 0.92 -15.33 0.15
C GLU A 54 -0.29 -15.07 -0.76
N ASN A 55 -0.48 -15.91 -1.78
CA ASN A 55 -1.64 -15.87 -2.68
C ASN A 55 -1.85 -14.53 -3.44
N SER A 56 -0.79 -13.75 -3.67
CA SER A 56 -0.83 -12.55 -4.51
C SER A 56 -1.36 -12.85 -5.93
N ILE A 57 -2.31 -12.03 -6.40
CA ILE A 57 -2.86 -12.10 -7.76
C ILE A 57 -2.73 -10.79 -8.53
N ALA A 58 -2.62 -9.65 -7.83
CA ALA A 58 -2.51 -8.30 -8.39
C ALA A 58 -1.97 -7.34 -7.32
N ASN A 59 -1.42 -6.20 -7.76
CA ASN A 59 -1.11 -5.12 -6.82
C ASN A 59 -2.35 -4.25 -6.57
N PHE A 60 -2.27 -3.45 -5.51
CA PHE A 60 -3.24 -2.39 -5.26
C PHE A 60 -2.53 -1.04 -5.27
N TYR A 61 -2.95 -0.15 -6.18
CA TYR A 61 -2.42 1.20 -6.24
C TYR A 61 -3.14 2.08 -5.23
N PHE A 62 -2.38 2.76 -4.38
CA PHE A 62 -2.91 3.71 -3.42
C PHE A 62 -2.34 5.11 -3.71
N PRO A 63 -3.16 6.17 -3.68
CA PRO A 63 -2.65 7.50 -3.98
C PRO A 63 -1.53 7.88 -3.01
N MET A 64 -0.43 8.38 -3.58
CA MET A 64 0.75 8.81 -2.84
C MET A 64 0.96 10.30 -3.11
N GLY A 65 0.89 11.11 -2.05
CA GLY A 65 1.17 12.53 -2.07
C GLY A 65 2.34 12.89 -1.16
N VAL A 66 2.67 14.19 -1.14
CA VAL A 66 3.68 14.74 -0.23
C VAL A 66 3.16 15.99 0.44
N ALA A 67 3.41 16.13 1.74
CA ALA A 67 3.11 17.32 2.52
C ALA A 67 4.42 18.06 2.90
N PRO A 68 4.76 19.15 2.20
CA PRO A 68 5.97 19.92 2.47
C PRO A 68 5.82 20.87 3.67
N ASN A 69 6.91 21.54 4.02
CA ASN A 69 7.00 22.63 5.02
C ASN A 69 6.89 22.20 6.49
N PHE A 70 7.06 20.92 6.80
CA PHE A 70 7.13 20.50 8.20
C PHE A 70 8.48 20.91 8.80
N LEU A 71 8.46 21.89 9.71
CA LEU A 71 9.62 22.21 10.53
C LEU A 71 9.48 21.46 11.86
N ILE A 72 10.32 20.44 12.10
CA ILE A 72 10.27 19.62 13.31
C ILE A 72 11.65 19.67 13.96
N ASN A 73 11.70 20.12 15.23
CA ASN A 73 12.95 20.29 15.98
C ASN A 73 14.01 21.10 15.21
N GLY A 74 13.59 22.15 14.50
CA GLY A 74 14.48 23.02 13.72
C GLY A 74 14.91 22.46 12.36
N LYS A 75 14.47 21.25 11.97
CA LYS A 75 14.78 20.65 10.66
C LYS A 75 13.56 20.61 9.75
N GLN A 76 13.76 20.95 8.48
CA GLN A 76 12.71 20.92 7.46
C GLN A 76 12.51 19.50 6.90
N TYR A 77 11.24 19.14 6.70
CA TYR A 77 10.81 17.86 6.16
C TYR A 77 9.70 18.06 5.12
N THR A 78 9.69 17.13 4.17
CA THR A 78 8.55 16.84 3.31
C THR A 78 8.10 15.44 3.64
N LEU A 79 6.86 15.29 4.10
CA LEU A 79 6.33 14.03 4.58
C LEU A 79 5.59 13.30 3.44
N PRO A 80 5.95 12.05 3.09
CA PRO A 80 5.15 11.26 2.17
C PRO A 80 3.84 10.81 2.84
N MET A 81 2.75 10.78 2.07
CA MET A 81 1.42 10.43 2.55
C MET A 81 0.73 9.48 1.56
N ALA A 82 0.41 8.28 2.01
CA ALA A 82 -0.41 7.32 1.27
C ALA A 82 -1.85 7.44 1.81
N ILE A 83 -2.77 8.08 1.06
CA ILE A 83 -4.15 8.38 1.51
C ILE A 83 -5.07 8.62 0.31
N GLU A 84 -6.31 8.15 0.37
CA GLU A 84 -7.34 8.34 -0.67
C GLU A 84 -8.23 9.57 -0.45
N GLU A 85 -8.31 10.06 0.79
CA GLU A 85 -9.22 11.14 1.16
C GLU A 85 -8.77 12.50 0.59
N SER A 86 -9.71 13.15 -0.10
CA SER A 86 -9.51 14.48 -0.67
C SER A 86 -9.19 15.51 0.41
N SER A 87 -8.36 16.50 0.08
CA SER A 87 -7.95 17.61 0.95
C SER A 87 -7.05 17.26 2.15
N VAL A 88 -6.86 15.99 2.55
CA VAL A 88 -6.01 15.64 3.70
C VAL A 88 -4.57 16.14 3.51
N VAL A 89 -3.95 15.84 2.37
CA VAL A 89 -2.58 16.29 2.05
C VAL A 89 -2.48 17.82 2.01
N ALA A 90 -3.51 18.48 1.45
CA ALA A 90 -3.56 19.93 1.35
C ALA A 90 -3.69 20.60 2.74
N ALA A 91 -4.55 20.05 3.60
CA ALA A 91 -4.74 20.52 4.98
C ALA A 91 -3.47 20.34 5.81
N ALA A 92 -2.80 19.18 5.71
CA ALA A 92 -1.53 18.92 6.38
C ALA A 92 -0.45 19.93 5.94
N SER A 93 -0.33 20.15 4.63
CA SER A 93 0.63 21.10 4.04
C SER A 93 0.35 22.55 4.47
N LYS A 94 -0.93 22.96 4.52
CA LYS A 94 -1.35 24.28 4.98
C LYS A 94 -1.00 24.51 6.45
N SER A 95 -1.28 23.54 7.30
CA SER A 95 -0.93 23.58 8.73
C SER A 95 0.58 23.61 8.94
N ALA A 96 1.33 22.79 8.20
CA ALA A 96 2.79 22.77 8.28
C ALA A 96 3.40 24.13 7.95
N LYS A 97 2.98 24.74 6.83
CA LYS A 97 3.39 26.10 6.46
C LYS A 97 3.04 27.13 7.53
N PHE A 98 1.85 27.04 8.12
CA PHE A 98 1.40 27.95 9.17
C PHE A 98 2.29 27.85 10.43
N TRP A 99 2.64 26.64 10.87
CA TRP A 99 3.45 26.44 12.06
C TRP A 99 4.94 26.67 11.83
N ALA A 100 5.44 26.44 10.61
CA ALA A 100 6.85 26.67 10.29
C ALA A 100 7.30 28.11 10.56
N SER A 101 6.48 29.12 10.26
CA SER A 101 6.79 30.52 10.56
C SER A 101 6.72 30.89 12.04
N ARG A 102 6.25 29.97 12.90
CA ARG A 102 6.09 30.13 14.36
C ARG A 102 7.07 29.27 15.17
N GLY A 103 8.14 28.81 14.54
CA GLY A 103 9.16 27.95 15.17
C GLY A 103 8.93 26.45 14.98
N GLY A 104 7.88 26.06 14.26
CA GLY A 104 7.60 24.67 13.92
C GLY A 104 7.12 23.82 15.09
N PHE A 105 7.12 22.51 14.87
CA PHE A 105 6.78 21.50 15.85
C PHE A 105 7.99 21.13 16.69
N LYS A 106 7.75 20.85 17.97
CA LYS A 106 8.74 20.28 18.90
C LYS A 106 8.31 18.87 19.27
N ALA A 107 9.22 17.92 19.19
CA ALA A 107 8.96 16.52 19.48
C ALA A 107 10.14 15.87 20.22
N GLN A 108 9.86 14.88 21.06
CA GLN A 108 10.87 14.10 21.78
C GLN A 108 10.52 12.61 21.78
N ILE A 109 11.52 11.75 21.81
CA ILE A 109 11.35 10.29 21.89
C ILE A 109 11.32 9.90 23.37
N LEU A 110 10.20 9.32 23.82
CA LEU A 110 10.04 8.87 25.21
C LEU A 110 10.66 7.49 25.46
N GLY A 111 10.77 6.66 24.42
CA GLY A 111 11.37 5.32 24.50
C GLY A 111 11.35 4.59 23.16
N THR A 112 12.24 3.62 23.00
CA THR A 112 12.39 2.79 21.79
C THR A 112 12.32 1.28 22.08
N LYS A 113 12.20 0.91 23.37
CA LYS A 113 12.14 -0.48 23.81
C LYS A 113 10.73 -1.05 23.61
N LYS A 114 10.65 -2.24 23.03
CA LYS A 114 9.40 -3.02 22.90
C LYS A 114 9.30 -4.03 24.04
N ILE A 115 8.08 -4.32 24.49
CA ILE A 115 7.80 -5.34 25.50
C ILE A 115 7.47 -6.65 24.77
N GLY A 116 8.18 -7.73 25.10
CA GLY A 116 7.81 -9.09 24.73
C GLY A 116 7.15 -9.77 25.94
N GLN A 117 6.08 -10.52 25.71
CA GLN A 117 5.36 -11.25 26.74
C GLN A 117 5.49 -12.76 26.48
N VAL A 118 5.69 -13.53 27.56
CA VAL A 118 5.62 -15.00 27.56
C VAL A 118 4.46 -15.35 28.50
N HIS A 119 3.54 -16.19 28.03
CA HIS A 119 2.45 -16.73 28.85
C HIS A 119 2.83 -18.12 29.35
#